data_AF-A0A5B9WSQ9-F1
#
_entry.id   AF-A0A5B9WSQ9-F1
#
_cell.length_a   1.000
_cell.length_b   1.000
_cell.length_c   1.000
_cell.angle_alpha   90.00
_cell.angle_beta   90.00
_cell.angle_gamma   90.00
#
_symmetry.space_group_name_H-M   'P 1'
#
loop_
_entity.id
_entity.type
_entity.pdbx_description
1 polymer ?
#
loop_
_entity_poly.entity_id
_entity_poly.type
_entity_poly.pdbx_seq_one_letter_code
_entity_poly.pdbx_strand_id
1 'polypeptide(L)'
;METRCIRCSNIVHSHKKISETRCKCGGQLQRMRFIRLIEGMHPLGKEHNIELNGKLCYGTYRSVYGNFIIDRVNNTFKRVDMS
;
A
#
# COMPACT_ATOMS: atom_id res chain seq x y z
N MET A 1 4.80 -10.03 0.16
CA MET A 1 5.36 -8.68 -0.12
C MET A 1 4.75 -8.21 -1.42
N GLU A 2 4.09 -7.06 -1.40
CA GLU A 2 3.34 -6.57 -2.57
C GLU A 2 4.20 -5.58 -3.36
N THR A 3 4.14 -5.61 -4.69
CA THR A 3 4.89 -4.66 -5.54
C THR A 3 3.90 -3.78 -6.27
N ARG A 4 4.05 -2.47 -6.15
CA ARG A 4 3.15 -1.49 -6.80
C ARG A 4 3.92 -0.44 -7.59
N CYS A 5 3.31 0.06 -8.66
CA CYS A 5 3.86 1.18 -9.40
C CYS A 5 3.69 2.51 -8.65
N ILE A 6 4.74 3.32 -8.60
CA ILE A 6 4.71 4.64 -7.95
C ILE A 6 3.76 5.61 -8.67
N ARG A 7 3.62 5.47 -9.99
CA ARG A 7 2.86 6.42 -10.83
C ARG A 7 1.37 6.12 -10.91
N CYS A 8 1.00 4.85 -11.11
CA CYS A 8 -0.40 4.46 -11.35
C CYS A 8 -0.98 3.53 -10.29
N SER A 9 -0.24 3.26 -9.21
CA SER A 9 -0.64 2.39 -8.09
C SER A 9 -0.99 0.94 -8.40
N ASN A 10 -0.94 0.52 -9.67
CA ASN A 10 -1.19 -0.85 -10.08
C ASN A 10 -0.25 -1.83 -9.38
N ILE A 11 -0.84 -2.93 -8.90
CA ILE A 11 -0.11 -4.09 -8.43
C ILE A 11 0.60 -4.73 -9.64
N VAL A 12 1.87 -5.04 -9.46
CA VAL A 12 2.68 -5.72 -10.49
C VAL A 12 3.15 -7.04 -9.93
N HIS A 13 2.65 -8.13 -10.53
CA HIS A 13 3.13 -9.48 -10.28
C HIS A 13 4.24 -9.80 -11.29
N SER A 14 5.46 -9.98 -10.81
CA SER A 14 6.61 -10.33 -11.66
C SER A 14 7.51 -11.31 -10.91
N HIS A 15 7.95 -12.34 -11.62
CA HIS A 15 8.98 -13.27 -11.14
C HIS A 15 10.40 -12.72 -11.35
N LYS A 16 10.56 -11.63 -12.11
CA LYS A 16 11.84 -10.97 -12.36
C LYS A 16 12.23 -10.06 -11.21
N LYS A 17 13.52 -9.68 -11.13
CA LYS A 17 13.97 -8.66 -10.18
C LYS A 17 13.25 -7.35 -10.46
N ILE A 18 12.94 -6.59 -9.41
CA ILE A 18 12.26 -5.29 -9.55
C ILE A 18 13.11 -4.29 -10.31
N SER A 19 14.44 -4.34 -10.15
CA SER A 19 15.38 -3.51 -10.92
C SER A 19 15.25 -3.73 -12.44
N GLU A 20 14.74 -4.89 -12.85
CA GLU A 20 14.55 -5.29 -14.25
C GLU A 20 13.09 -5.17 -14.70
N THR A 21 12.18 -4.78 -13.81
CA THR A 21 10.74 -4.73 -14.08
C THR A 21 10.25 -3.29 -13.99
N ARG A 22 9.59 -2.80 -15.05
CA ARG A 22 8.84 -1.54 -15.03
C ARG A 22 7.35 -1.80 -15.10
N CYS A 23 6.55 -0.86 -14.60
CA CYS A 23 5.13 -0.90 -14.87
C CYS A 23 4.86 -0.61 -16.35
N LYS A 24 3.73 -1.09 -16.89
CA LYS A 24 3.28 -0.79 -18.26
C LYS A 24 3.16 0.72 -18.53
N CYS A 25 2.90 1.54 -17.51
CA CYS A 25 2.87 3.00 -17.63
C CYS A 25 4.26 3.67 -17.62
N GLY A 26 5.34 2.89 -17.65
CA GLY A 26 6.74 3.34 -17.57
C GLY A 26 7.22 3.71 -16.16
N GLY A 27 6.32 3.72 -15.16
CA GLY A 27 6.65 4.09 -13.79
C GLY A 27 7.51 3.05 -13.06
N GLN A 28 8.31 3.54 -12.12
CA GLN A 28 9.10 2.71 -11.21
C GLN A 28 8.20 1.87 -10.29
N LEU A 29 8.74 0.75 -9.83
CA LEU A 29 8.07 -0.17 -8.92
C LEU A 29 8.65 -0.04 -7.52
N GLN A 30 7.80 -0.15 -6.51
CA GLN A 30 8.21 -0.21 -5.11
C GLN A 30 7.66 -1.44 -4.41
N ARG A 31 8.46 -1.99 -3.49
CA ARG A 31 8.06 -3.09 -2.61
C ARG A 31 7.38 -2.53 -1.37
N MET A 32 6.17 -2.97 -1.14
CA MET A 32 5.35 -2.66 0.01
C MET A 32 5.41 -3.85 0.96
N ARG A 33 6.03 -3.66 2.11
CA ARG A 33 6.05 -4.63 3.20
C ARG A 33 4.97 -4.24 4.20
N PHE A 34 4.00 -5.12 4.40
CA PHE A 34 3.06 -4.98 5.51
C PHE A 34 3.83 -4.90 6.85
N ILE A 35 3.51 -3.92 7.68
CA ILE A 35 4.13 -3.69 8.98
C ILE A 35 3.24 -4.24 10.09
N ARG A 36 2.06 -3.63 10.26
CA ARG A 36 1.10 -3.93 11.33
C ARG A 36 -0.29 -3.41 10.98
N LEU A 37 -1.27 -3.91 11.72
CA LEU A 37 -2.59 -3.29 11.83
C LEU A 37 -2.54 -2.20 12.91
N ILE A 38 -3.22 -1.09 12.66
CA ILE A 38 -3.46 -0.04 13.66
C ILE A 38 -4.96 -0.01 13.93
N GLU A 39 -5.34 -0.07 15.20
CA GLU A 39 -6.71 0.16 15.65
C GLU A 39 -7.02 1.67 15.54
N GLY A 40 -8.14 2.00 14.92
CA GLY A 40 -8.57 3.38 14.66
C GLY A 40 -9.12 3.57 13.26
N MET A 41 -9.54 4.80 12.97
CA MET A 41 -10.05 5.16 11.65
C MET A 41 -8.93 5.19 10.61
N HIS A 42 -9.15 4.57 9.46
CA HIS A 42 -8.23 4.64 8.34
C HIS A 42 -8.09 6.11 7.90
N PRO A 43 -6.88 6.63 7.62
CA PRO A 43 -6.68 8.05 7.27
C PRO A 43 -7.39 8.54 6.00
N LEU A 44 -8.09 7.65 5.29
CA LEU A 44 -8.84 7.98 4.06
C LEU A 44 -10.36 7.95 4.28
N GLY A 45 -10.82 7.51 5.46
CA GLY A 45 -12.24 7.31 5.73
C GLY A 45 -12.55 5.89 6.23
N LYS A 46 -13.68 5.75 6.92
CA LYS A 46 -14.13 4.50 7.55
C LYS A 46 -14.34 3.37 6.55
N GLU A 47 -14.69 3.68 5.31
CA GLU A 47 -14.91 2.74 4.21
C GLU A 47 -13.67 1.94 3.83
N HIS A 48 -12.48 2.40 4.23
CA HIS A 48 -11.21 1.72 4.00
C HIS A 48 -10.76 0.88 5.20
N ASN A 49 -11.49 0.90 6.31
CA ASN A 49 -11.20 0.09 7.48
C ASN A 49 -11.55 -1.38 7.25
N ILE A 50 -10.85 -2.23 8.01
CA ILE A 50 -11.16 -3.64 8.18
C ILE A 50 -11.75 -3.78 9.59
N GLU A 51 -12.88 -4.47 9.70
CA GLU A 51 -13.44 -4.80 11.01
C GLU A 51 -12.82 -6.10 11.53
N LEU A 52 -12.20 -6.04 12.71
CA LEU A 52 -11.57 -7.17 13.37
C LEU A 52 -11.99 -7.18 14.84
N ASN A 53 -12.68 -8.25 15.27
CA ASN A 53 -13.18 -8.39 16.65
C ASN A 53 -14.00 -7.17 17.13
N GLY A 54 -14.86 -6.62 16.26
CA GLY A 54 -15.68 -5.44 16.55
C GLY A 54 -14.92 -4.11 16.58
N LYS A 55 -13.63 -4.10 16.21
CA LYS A 55 -12.78 -2.90 16.16
C LYS A 55 -12.45 -2.55 14.71
N LEU A 56 -12.45 -1.26 14.42
CA LEU A 56 -11.99 -0.75 13.13
C LEU A 56 -10.46 -0.69 13.13
N CYS A 57 -9.85 -1.37 12.17
CA CYS A 57 -8.41 -1.42 12.00
C CYS A 57 -8.03 -1.04 10.58
N TYR A 58 -6.78 -0.63 10.36
CA TYR A 58 -6.22 -0.47 9.02
C TYR A 58 -4.79 -0.97 8.93
N GLY A 59 -4.42 -1.47 7.75
CA GLY A 59 -3.08 -2.00 7.49
C GLY A 59 -2.10 -0.89 7.11
N THR A 60 -0.90 -0.96 7.68
CA THR A 60 0.21 -0.05 7.33
C THR A 60 1.32 -0.80 6.62
N TYR A 61 1.97 -0.12 5.67
CA TYR A 61 2.96 -0.70 4.77
C TYR A 61 4.19 0.19 4.72
N ARG A 62 5.39 -0.40 4.72
CA ARG A 62 6.66 0.32 4.53
C ARG A 62 7.23 0.02 3.16
N SER A 63 7.75 1.05 2.51
CA SER A 63 8.68 0.93 1.40
C SER A 63 9.94 1.75 1.68
N VAL A 64 10.90 1.74 0.74
CA VAL A 64 12.08 2.62 0.80
C VAL A 64 11.71 4.11 0.74
N TYR A 65 10.50 4.45 0.30
CA TYR A 65 10.01 5.82 0.15
C TYR A 65 9.17 6.30 1.35
N GLY A 66 8.96 5.46 2.37
CA GLY A 66 8.24 5.82 3.59
C GLY A 66 7.16 4.84 4.02
N ASN A 67 6.21 5.34 4.81
CA ASN A 67 5.05 4.59 5.28
C ASN A 67 3.82 4.92 4.44
N PHE A 68 2.97 3.92 4.26
CA PHE A 68 1.84 3.96 3.34
C PHE A 68 0.66 3.20 3.92
N ILE A 69 -0.52 3.61 3.45
CA ILE A 69 -1.78 2.90 3.58
C ILE A 69 -2.27 2.50 2.18
N ILE A 70 -3.01 1.40 2.09
CA ILE A 70 -3.59 0.94 0.83
C ILE A 70 -5.08 1.29 0.83
N ASP A 71 -5.47 2.12 -0.13
CA ASP A 71 -6.86 2.35 -0.47
C ASP A 71 -7.35 1.19 -1.33
N ARG A 72 -8.04 0.23 -0.70
CA ARG A 72 -8.58 -0.93 -1.41
C ARG A 72 -9.77 -0.58 -2.31
N VAL A 73 -10.52 0.47 -1.99
CA VAL A 73 -11.72 0.88 -2.73
C VAL A 73 -11.31 1.42 -4.09
N ASN A 74 -10.34 2.34 -4.11
CA ASN A 74 -9.82 2.94 -5.34
C ASN A 74 -8.62 2.18 -5.93
N ASN A 75 -8.20 1.09 -5.28
CA ASN A 75 -6.98 0.34 -5.59
C ASN A 75 -5.72 1.23 -5.70
N THR A 76 -5.63 2.24 -4.83
CA THR A 76 -4.45 3.11 -4.73
C THR A 76 -3.67 2.85 -3.45
N PHE A 77 -2.52 3.50 -3.30
CA PHE A 77 -1.85 3.60 -2.01
C PHE A 77 -1.47 5.04 -1.80
N LYS A 78 -1.49 5.49 -0.54
CA LYS A 78 -1.18 6.86 -0.17
C LYS A 78 -0.10 6.87 0.88
N ARG A 79 0.88 7.75 0.69
CA ARG A 79 1.93 7.99 1.69
C ARG A 79 1.28 8.63 2.91
N VAL A 80 1.68 8.19 4.08
CA VAL A 80 1.27 8.78 5.36
C VAL A 80 2.51 9.16 6.15
N ASP A 81 2.44 10.32 6.78
CA ASP A 81 3.38 10.67 7.82
C ASP A 81 2.89 10.02 9.12
N MET A 82 3.55 8.93 9.48
CA MET A 82 3.37 8.31 10.79
C MET A 82 4.47 8.88 11.67
N SER A 83 4.08 9.88 12.48
CA SER A 83 4.87 10.47 13.56
C SER A 83 5.28 9.43 14.60
#